data_AF-A0A4Q9HIX0-F1
#
_entry.id   AF-A0A4Q9HIX0-F1
#
_cell.length_a   1.000
_cell.length_b   1.000
_cell.length_c   1.000
_cell.angle_alpha   90.00
_cell.angle_beta   90.00
_cell.angle_gamma   90.00
#
_symmetry.space_group_name_H-M   'P 1'
#
loop_
_entity.id
_entity.type
_entity.pdbx_description
1 polymer ?
#
loop_
_entity_poly.entity_id
_entity_poly.type
_entity_poly.pdbx_seq_one_letter_code
_entity_poly.pdbx_strand_id
1 'polypeptide(L)'
;MSTSGPASAASREPAFREPGPCAPVSHTSVFHALHHADGPLLLPNAWDVASAVALAGAGYAAIGTTSLGVAAAHGLPDGQGLAEVGDATLALARRLGERLPCPYTVDIEGGFGGGAERVAGLAAEVAAAGAAGINLEDGLPGGGGLQVPSFQAELIRAVKERVPGLFLNARIDTHWLVDAPPPLSVTLARAETYLAAGADGIFVPGVVADEDVSSLVAAVPAPLNILFAPGRHTVSRLAELGVRRISTGSLLFRTALGATLAAAESV
;
A
#
# COMPACT_ATOMS: atom_id res chain seq x y z
N MET A 1 -5.37 -82.95 -24.66
CA MET A 1 -4.74 -82.45 -23.42
C MET A 1 -4.13 -81.11 -23.75
N SER A 2 -4.67 -80.06 -23.12
CA SER A 2 -4.53 -78.66 -23.52
C SER A 2 -3.18 -78.09 -23.05
N THR A 3 -2.44 -77.44 -23.95
CA THR A 3 -1.20 -76.71 -23.64
C THR A 3 -1.50 -75.22 -23.45
N SER A 4 -1.29 -74.74 -22.23
CA SER A 4 -1.38 -73.34 -21.80
C SER A 4 -0.25 -72.48 -22.38
N GLY A 5 -0.59 -71.40 -23.10
CA GLY A 5 0.33 -70.32 -23.45
C GLY A 5 0.36 -69.24 -22.36
N PRO A 6 1.48 -68.52 -22.16
CA PRO A 6 1.58 -67.49 -21.12
C PRO A 6 0.93 -66.18 -21.60
N ALA A 7 0.15 -65.55 -20.73
CA ALA A 7 -0.41 -64.22 -20.94
C ALA A 7 0.68 -63.14 -20.76
N SER A 8 0.88 -62.35 -21.79
CA SER A 8 1.75 -61.17 -21.79
C SER A 8 1.19 -60.10 -20.84
N ALA A 9 1.94 -59.77 -19.79
CA ALA A 9 1.64 -58.64 -18.91
C ALA A 9 1.99 -57.33 -19.64
N ALA A 10 0.96 -56.57 -20.04
CA ALA A 10 1.13 -55.23 -20.57
C ALA A 10 1.47 -54.27 -19.41
N SER A 11 2.71 -53.77 -19.41
CA SER A 11 3.18 -52.69 -18.56
C SER A 11 2.34 -51.43 -18.81
N ARG A 12 1.54 -51.00 -17.83
CA ARG A 12 0.88 -49.68 -17.88
C ARG A 12 1.91 -48.61 -17.50
N GLU A 13 2.26 -47.75 -18.46
CA GLU A 13 2.95 -46.50 -18.15
C GLU A 13 2.09 -45.62 -17.23
N PRO A 14 2.70 -44.87 -16.28
CA PRO A 14 1.95 -43.96 -15.45
C PRO A 14 1.47 -42.78 -16.30
N ALA A 15 0.15 -42.57 -16.33
CA ALA A 15 -0.44 -41.42 -16.97
C ALA A 15 0.09 -40.14 -16.32
N PHE A 16 0.80 -39.30 -17.09
CA PHE A 16 1.10 -37.93 -16.72
C PHE A 16 -0.24 -37.22 -16.47
N ARG A 17 -0.52 -36.88 -15.21
CA ARG A 17 -1.59 -35.95 -14.88
C ARG A 17 -1.13 -34.57 -15.31
N GLU A 18 -1.83 -33.96 -16.25
CA GLU A 18 -1.64 -32.54 -16.51
C GLU A 18 -1.90 -31.76 -15.21
N PRO A 19 -1.04 -30.79 -14.85
CA PRO A 19 -1.30 -29.92 -13.72
C PRO A 19 -2.63 -29.20 -13.98
N GLY A 20 -3.59 -29.38 -13.06
CA GLY A 20 -4.88 -28.69 -13.14
C GLY A 20 -4.68 -27.17 -13.23
N PRO A 21 -5.65 -26.43 -13.78
CA PRO A 21 -5.54 -24.98 -13.93
C PRO A 21 -5.20 -24.34 -12.59
N CYS A 22 -4.07 -23.63 -12.54
CA CYS A 22 -3.71 -22.82 -11.38
C CYS A 22 -4.85 -21.80 -11.17
N ALA A 23 -5.39 -21.73 -9.95
CA ALA A 23 -6.39 -20.72 -9.63
C ALA A 23 -5.84 -19.33 -9.99
N PRO A 24 -6.65 -18.41 -10.55
CA PRO A 24 -6.17 -17.08 -10.91
C PRO A 24 -5.56 -16.41 -9.67
N VAL A 25 -4.30 -15.97 -9.80
CA VAL A 25 -3.56 -15.31 -8.72
C VAL A 25 -4.26 -13.98 -8.43
N SER A 26 -4.71 -13.76 -7.18
CA SER A 26 -5.42 -12.53 -6.83
C SER A 26 -4.47 -11.33 -6.80
N HIS A 27 -4.95 -10.14 -7.17
CA HIS A 27 -4.16 -8.91 -7.04
C HIS A 27 -3.61 -8.71 -5.63
N THR A 28 -4.38 -9.12 -4.62
CA THR A 28 -3.94 -9.12 -3.22
C THR A 28 -2.71 -9.99 -3.00
N SER A 29 -2.70 -11.26 -3.42
CA SER A 29 -1.53 -12.12 -3.20
C SER A 29 -0.30 -11.65 -4.01
N VAL A 30 -0.51 -11.14 -5.23
CA VAL A 30 0.56 -10.49 -6.01
C VAL A 30 1.13 -9.30 -5.24
N PHE A 31 0.28 -8.42 -4.71
CA PHE A 31 0.74 -7.23 -4.00
C PHE A 31 1.53 -7.57 -2.73
N HIS A 32 1.10 -8.57 -1.96
CA HIS A 32 1.89 -9.10 -0.84
C HIS A 32 3.26 -9.57 -1.30
N ALA A 33 3.33 -10.39 -2.38
CA ALA A 33 4.59 -10.91 -2.89
C ALA A 33 5.57 -9.81 -3.36
N LEU A 34 5.07 -8.70 -3.92
CA LEU A 34 5.91 -7.58 -4.37
C LEU A 34 6.74 -6.94 -3.24
N HIS A 35 6.33 -7.06 -1.97
CA HIS A 35 7.08 -6.53 -0.82
C HIS A 35 8.24 -7.44 -0.37
N HIS A 36 8.33 -8.65 -0.93
CA HIS A 36 9.32 -9.67 -0.57
C HIS A 36 10.21 -10.07 -1.75
N ALA A 37 10.12 -9.35 -2.87
CA ALA A 37 11.00 -9.54 -4.02
C ALA A 37 12.44 -9.07 -3.70
N ASP A 38 13.37 -9.35 -4.62
CA ASP A 38 14.80 -9.03 -4.47
C ASP A 38 15.09 -7.52 -4.31
N GLY A 39 14.20 -6.66 -4.83
CA GLY A 39 14.30 -5.21 -4.73
C GLY A 39 13.03 -4.57 -4.16
N PRO A 40 13.09 -3.29 -3.74
CA PRO A 40 11.91 -2.60 -3.24
C PRO A 40 10.85 -2.42 -4.32
N LEU A 41 9.59 -2.48 -3.91
CA LEU A 41 8.47 -2.03 -4.71
C LEU A 41 8.49 -0.49 -4.82
N LEU A 42 8.84 0.03 -5.99
CA LEU A 42 8.57 1.43 -6.33
C LEU A 42 7.08 1.60 -6.65
N LEU A 43 6.37 2.35 -5.83
CA LEU A 43 4.93 2.52 -5.88
C LEU A 43 4.58 3.98 -6.23
N PRO A 44 4.35 4.32 -7.50
CA PRO A 44 3.87 5.63 -7.87
C PRO A 44 2.42 5.82 -7.42
N ASN A 45 2.09 7.02 -6.95
CA ASN A 45 0.76 7.34 -6.45
C ASN A 45 -0.03 8.19 -7.47
N ALA A 46 -1.19 7.66 -7.86
CA ALA A 46 -2.19 8.30 -8.70
C ALA A 46 -3.22 9.10 -7.87
N TRP A 47 -3.90 10.05 -8.51
CA TRP A 47 -4.98 10.84 -7.90
C TRP A 47 -6.28 10.79 -8.70
N ASP A 48 -6.24 10.21 -9.90
CA ASP A 48 -7.39 9.99 -10.75
C ASP A 48 -7.18 8.75 -11.63
N VAL A 49 -8.16 8.44 -12.49
CA VAL A 49 -8.09 7.30 -13.41
C VAL A 49 -7.03 7.51 -14.49
N ALA A 50 -6.87 8.74 -14.99
CA ALA A 50 -5.98 9.02 -16.11
C ALA A 50 -4.51 8.81 -15.71
N SER A 51 -4.11 9.35 -14.57
CA SER A 51 -2.79 9.15 -13.96
C SER A 51 -2.54 7.68 -13.64
N ALA A 52 -3.51 6.97 -13.04
CA ALA A 52 -3.35 5.55 -12.73
C ALA A 52 -3.15 4.67 -13.97
N VAL A 53 -3.95 4.88 -15.02
CA VAL A 53 -3.82 4.15 -16.29
C VAL A 53 -2.49 4.48 -16.98
N ALA A 54 -2.07 5.74 -16.96
CA ALA A 54 -0.78 6.14 -17.52
C ALA A 54 0.39 5.45 -16.80
N LEU A 55 0.36 5.38 -15.47
CA LEU A 55 1.38 4.68 -14.69
C LEU A 55 1.35 3.17 -14.94
N ALA A 56 0.18 2.53 -14.95
CA ALA A 56 0.08 1.11 -15.28
C ALA A 56 0.59 0.81 -16.71
N GLY A 57 0.25 1.66 -17.68
CA GLY A 57 0.74 1.57 -19.06
C GLY A 57 2.25 1.77 -19.21
N ALA A 58 2.87 2.50 -18.28
CA ALA A 58 4.33 2.63 -18.18
C ALA A 58 5.01 1.40 -17.55
N GLY A 59 4.25 0.39 -17.12
CA GLY A 59 4.77 -0.90 -16.65
C GLY A 59 5.09 -0.97 -15.16
N TYR A 60 4.59 -0.03 -14.33
CA TYR A 60 4.73 -0.15 -12.88
C TYR A 60 3.95 -1.36 -12.35
N ALA A 61 4.58 -2.14 -11.46
CA ALA A 61 4.03 -3.41 -10.98
C ALA A 61 2.79 -3.26 -10.09
N ALA A 62 2.63 -2.10 -9.44
CA ALA A 62 1.45 -1.75 -8.66
C ALA A 62 1.30 -0.22 -8.58
N ILE A 63 0.10 0.25 -8.28
CA ILE A 63 -0.24 1.69 -8.16
C ILE A 63 -0.77 2.02 -6.77
N GLY A 64 -0.30 3.11 -6.17
CA GLY A 64 -0.93 3.68 -4.96
C GLY A 64 -1.92 4.79 -5.31
N THR A 65 -2.85 5.13 -4.42
CA THR A 65 -3.51 6.44 -4.46
C THR A 65 -2.82 7.42 -3.50
N THR A 66 -3.09 8.72 -3.62
CA THR A 66 -2.66 9.74 -2.64
C THR A 66 -3.85 10.59 -2.24
N SER A 67 -4.16 10.65 -0.94
CA SER A 67 -5.30 11.43 -0.42
C SER A 67 -5.23 12.90 -0.87
N LEU A 68 -4.03 13.52 -0.80
CA LEU A 68 -3.82 14.90 -1.20
C LEU A 68 -4.26 15.18 -2.63
N GLY A 69 -3.84 14.34 -3.57
CA GLY A 69 -4.20 14.52 -4.97
C GLY A 69 -5.71 14.33 -5.20
N VAL A 70 -6.32 13.35 -4.52
CA VAL A 70 -7.76 13.09 -4.59
C VAL A 70 -8.55 14.28 -4.03
N ALA A 71 -8.19 14.76 -2.84
CA ALA A 71 -8.83 15.91 -2.20
C ALA A 71 -8.69 17.17 -3.05
N ALA A 72 -7.47 17.48 -3.50
CA ALA A 72 -7.20 18.66 -4.31
C ALA A 72 -7.95 18.65 -5.65
N ALA A 73 -8.07 17.48 -6.32
CA ALA A 73 -8.84 17.34 -7.55
C ALA A 73 -10.34 17.63 -7.36
N HIS A 74 -10.85 17.53 -6.13
CA HIS A 74 -12.24 17.85 -5.77
C HIS A 74 -12.37 19.23 -5.10
N GLY A 75 -11.30 20.03 -5.03
CA GLY A 75 -11.31 21.34 -4.37
C GLY A 75 -11.42 21.27 -2.84
N LEU A 76 -11.04 20.13 -2.25
CA LEU A 76 -11.11 19.88 -0.82
C LEU A 76 -9.70 19.92 -0.19
N PRO A 77 -9.58 20.30 1.10
CA PRO A 77 -8.34 20.19 1.84
C PRO A 77 -8.03 18.73 2.21
N ASP A 78 -6.75 18.36 2.12
CA ASP A 78 -6.23 17.06 2.54
C ASP A 78 -6.05 16.98 4.07
N GLY A 79 -6.10 15.76 4.62
CA GLY A 79 -5.77 15.49 6.02
C GLY A 79 -6.75 16.10 7.04
N GLN A 80 -7.94 16.49 6.59
CA GLN A 80 -8.99 17.05 7.44
C GLN A 80 -10.01 15.99 7.90
N GLY A 81 -9.87 14.73 7.47
CA GLY A 81 -10.79 13.66 7.83
C GLY A 81 -12.23 13.90 7.35
N LEU A 82 -12.39 14.65 6.25
CA LEU A 82 -13.70 14.99 5.69
C LEU A 82 -14.35 13.78 5.03
N ALA A 83 -15.65 13.60 5.27
CA ALA A 83 -16.41 12.50 4.68
C ALA A 83 -16.43 12.58 3.15
N GLU A 84 -16.47 13.79 2.61
CA GLU A 84 -16.47 14.07 1.17
C GLU A 84 -15.17 13.59 0.49
N VAL A 85 -14.03 13.65 1.18
CA VAL A 85 -12.76 13.09 0.68
C VAL A 85 -12.81 11.56 0.74
N GLY A 86 -13.43 10.99 1.77
CA GLY A 86 -13.70 9.56 1.86
C GLY A 86 -14.56 9.03 0.71
N ASP A 87 -15.65 9.74 0.40
CA ASP A 87 -16.54 9.43 -0.73
C ASP A 87 -15.78 9.50 -2.07
N ALA A 88 -14.98 10.54 -2.28
CA ALA A 88 -14.15 10.69 -3.47
C ALA A 88 -13.10 9.58 -3.60
N THR A 89 -12.47 9.20 -2.49
CA THR A 89 -11.46 8.13 -2.41
C THR A 89 -12.07 6.78 -2.78
N LEU A 90 -13.24 6.46 -2.23
CA LEU A 90 -13.95 5.22 -2.53
C LEU A 90 -14.47 5.19 -3.97
N ALA A 91 -14.96 6.32 -4.48
CA ALA A 91 -15.36 6.43 -5.89
C ALA A 91 -14.18 6.21 -6.84
N LEU A 92 -12.99 6.73 -6.52
CA LEU A 92 -11.78 6.45 -7.27
C LEU A 92 -11.41 4.96 -7.20
N ALA A 93 -11.39 4.36 -6.01
CA ALA A 93 -11.08 2.95 -5.83
C ALA A 93 -11.94 2.05 -6.74
N ARG A 94 -13.25 2.25 -6.75
CA ARG A 94 -14.19 1.52 -7.64
C ARG A 94 -13.81 1.64 -9.11
N ARG A 95 -13.51 2.87 -9.57
CA ARG A 95 -13.11 3.12 -10.97
C ARG A 95 -11.75 2.49 -11.32
N LEU A 96 -10.83 2.42 -10.38
CA LEU A 96 -9.53 1.78 -10.58
C LEU A 96 -9.66 0.27 -10.68
N GLY A 97 -10.48 -0.36 -9.83
CA GLY A 97 -10.75 -1.80 -9.88
C GLY A 97 -11.28 -2.31 -11.21
N GLU A 98 -12.07 -1.50 -11.91
CA GLU A 98 -12.61 -1.82 -13.23
C GLU A 98 -11.59 -1.67 -14.37
N ARG A 99 -10.47 -0.97 -14.14
CA ARG A 99 -9.59 -0.48 -15.22
C ARG A 99 -8.14 -0.92 -15.12
N LEU A 100 -7.62 -1.12 -13.91
CA LEU A 100 -6.21 -1.43 -13.72
C LEU A 100 -5.97 -2.94 -13.86
N PRO A 101 -5.03 -3.36 -14.74
CA PRO A 101 -4.63 -4.75 -14.88
C PRO A 101 -3.63 -5.20 -13.80
N CYS A 102 -3.15 -4.27 -12.96
CA CYS A 102 -2.19 -4.51 -11.90
C CYS A 102 -2.81 -4.25 -10.52
N PRO A 103 -2.22 -4.77 -9.43
CA PRO A 103 -2.66 -4.44 -8.09
C PRO A 103 -2.60 -2.94 -7.81
N TYR A 104 -3.54 -2.46 -6.99
CA TYR A 104 -3.50 -1.10 -6.48
C TYR A 104 -3.81 -1.04 -4.98
N THR A 105 -3.30 -0.02 -4.30
CA THR A 105 -3.53 0.22 -2.87
C THR A 105 -4.06 1.63 -2.64
N VAL A 106 -4.97 1.78 -1.68
CA VAL A 106 -5.69 3.03 -1.44
C VAL A 106 -5.23 3.69 -0.15
N ASP A 107 -4.87 4.97 -0.23
CA ASP A 107 -4.66 5.83 0.93
C ASP A 107 -6.02 6.26 1.50
N ILE A 108 -6.34 5.80 2.72
CA ILE A 108 -7.62 6.12 3.39
C ILE A 108 -7.44 7.08 4.59
N GLU A 109 -6.31 7.80 4.65
CA GLU A 109 -5.95 8.66 5.80
C GLU A 109 -6.06 7.89 7.13
N GLY A 110 -6.64 8.51 8.17
CA GLY A 110 -7.03 7.86 9.43
C GLY A 110 -8.40 7.16 9.37
N GLY A 111 -8.98 6.99 8.18
CA GLY A 111 -10.31 6.40 7.98
C GLY A 111 -11.49 7.37 8.05
N PHE A 112 -11.26 8.66 7.74
CA PHE A 112 -12.28 9.72 7.54
C PHE A 112 -13.31 9.89 8.68
N GLY A 113 -12.85 9.97 9.94
CA GLY A 113 -13.72 10.32 11.09
C GLY A 113 -14.48 9.13 11.72
N GLY A 114 -13.93 7.93 11.60
CA GLY A 114 -14.51 6.67 12.08
C GLY A 114 -14.00 6.14 13.43
N GLY A 115 -14.83 5.36 14.12
CA GLY A 115 -14.32 4.35 15.07
C GLY A 115 -13.99 3.04 14.34
N ALA A 116 -13.52 2.04 15.07
CA ALA A 116 -13.05 0.77 14.51
C ALA A 116 -14.02 0.11 13.51
N GLU A 117 -15.32 0.11 13.80
CA GLU A 117 -16.35 -0.48 12.93
C GLU A 117 -16.47 0.25 11.58
N ARG A 118 -16.47 1.60 11.58
CA ARG A 118 -16.56 2.40 10.36
C ARG A 118 -15.30 2.25 9.51
N VAL A 119 -14.12 2.26 10.12
CA VAL A 119 -12.84 2.08 9.42
C VAL A 119 -12.76 0.67 8.79
N ALA A 120 -13.18 -0.36 9.52
CA ALA A 120 -13.26 -1.72 8.98
C ALA A 120 -14.30 -1.86 7.85
N GLY A 121 -15.43 -1.15 7.94
CA GLY A 121 -16.44 -1.06 6.89
C GLY A 121 -15.87 -0.44 5.61
N LEU A 122 -15.20 0.71 5.72
CA LEU A 122 -14.55 1.37 4.59
C LEU A 122 -13.48 0.47 3.95
N ALA A 123 -12.64 -0.18 4.76
CA ALA A 123 -11.64 -1.12 4.25
C ALA A 123 -12.29 -2.29 3.49
N ALA A 124 -13.44 -2.79 3.94
CA ALA A 124 -14.20 -3.81 3.24
C ALA A 124 -14.77 -3.31 1.91
N GLU A 125 -15.27 -2.07 1.84
CA GLU A 125 -15.74 -1.47 0.58
C GLU A 125 -14.59 -1.25 -0.41
N VAL A 126 -13.44 -0.78 0.07
CA VAL A 126 -12.23 -0.59 -0.74
C VAL A 126 -11.70 -1.94 -1.25
N ALA A 127 -11.71 -2.98 -0.42
CA ALA A 127 -11.34 -4.33 -0.85
C ALA A 127 -12.34 -4.91 -1.87
N ALA A 128 -13.65 -4.68 -1.67
CA ALA A 128 -14.68 -5.09 -2.61
C ALA A 128 -14.59 -4.36 -3.96
N ALA A 129 -14.02 -3.15 -3.96
CA ALA A 129 -13.64 -2.43 -5.18
C ALA A 129 -12.40 -3.02 -5.89
N GLY A 130 -11.78 -4.07 -5.34
CA GLY A 130 -10.63 -4.76 -5.95
C GLY A 130 -9.26 -4.25 -5.49
N ALA A 131 -9.21 -3.37 -4.48
CA ALA A 131 -7.94 -2.90 -3.92
C ALA A 131 -7.20 -4.05 -3.24
N ALA A 132 -5.89 -4.12 -3.49
CA ALA A 132 -5.00 -5.12 -2.91
C ALA A 132 -4.50 -4.74 -1.51
N GLY A 133 -4.58 -3.46 -1.13
CA GLY A 133 -4.17 -2.97 0.18
C GLY A 133 -4.64 -1.57 0.48
N ILE A 134 -4.35 -1.10 1.69
CA ILE A 134 -4.61 0.26 2.15
C ILE A 134 -3.41 0.84 2.92
N ASN A 135 -3.30 2.16 2.95
CA ASN A 135 -2.58 2.86 4.02
C ASN A 135 -3.59 3.34 5.06
N LEU A 136 -3.28 3.15 6.35
CA LEU A 136 -4.05 3.69 7.48
C LEU A 136 -3.10 4.42 8.43
N GLU A 137 -3.32 5.71 8.66
CA GLU A 137 -2.40 6.58 9.39
C GLU A 137 -2.81 6.83 10.84
N ASP A 138 -1.81 7.12 11.68
CA ASP A 138 -2.01 7.49 13.08
C ASP A 138 -1.98 9.01 13.32
N GLY A 139 -1.91 9.81 12.26
CA GLY A 139 -2.12 11.26 12.29
C GLY A 139 -3.57 11.62 12.60
N LEU A 140 -3.79 12.62 13.46
CA LEU A 140 -5.11 13.16 13.73
C LEU A 140 -5.45 14.28 12.72
N PRO A 141 -6.72 14.35 12.26
CA PRO A 141 -7.15 15.37 11.31
C PRO A 141 -6.79 16.80 11.71
N GLY A 142 -6.52 17.64 10.70
CA GLY A 142 -6.28 19.07 10.88
C GLY A 142 -5.01 19.42 11.66
N GLY A 143 -4.05 18.49 11.72
CA GLY A 143 -2.84 18.67 12.54
C GLY A 143 -3.10 18.50 14.03
N GLY A 144 -4.10 17.68 14.40
CA GLY A 144 -4.45 17.39 15.80
C GLY A 144 -3.40 16.59 16.58
N GLY A 145 -2.22 16.34 16.00
CA GLY A 145 -1.16 15.52 16.57
C GLY A 145 -1.28 14.05 16.16
N LEU A 146 -0.85 13.15 17.05
CA LEU A 146 -0.86 11.70 16.81
C LEU A 146 -1.92 11.02 17.67
N GLN A 147 -2.56 10.01 17.08
CA GLN A 147 -3.46 9.10 17.75
C GLN A 147 -2.74 8.31 18.84
N VAL A 148 -3.50 7.91 19.87
CA VAL A 148 -3.04 6.99 20.90
C VAL A 148 -2.73 5.63 20.26
N PRO A 149 -1.52 5.05 20.44
CA PRO A 149 -1.13 3.81 19.77
C PRO A 149 -2.10 2.63 19.99
N SER A 150 -2.69 2.50 21.18
CA SER A 150 -3.64 1.43 21.48
C SER A 150 -4.96 1.57 20.69
N PHE A 151 -5.43 2.80 20.47
CA PHE A 151 -6.61 3.05 19.65
C PHE A 151 -6.32 2.78 18.17
N GLN A 152 -5.15 3.20 17.67
CA GLN A 152 -4.73 2.86 16.30
C GLN A 152 -4.65 1.34 16.09
N ALA A 153 -4.11 0.60 17.07
CA ALA A 153 -4.09 -0.86 17.05
C ALA A 153 -5.50 -1.47 17.05
N GLU A 154 -6.49 -0.84 17.70
CA GLU A 154 -7.90 -1.24 17.62
C GLU A 154 -8.44 -1.12 16.19
N LEU A 155 -8.16 0.00 15.51
CA LEU A 155 -8.56 0.21 14.12
C LEU A 155 -7.92 -0.83 13.18
N ILE A 156 -6.61 -1.05 13.32
CA ILE A 156 -5.86 -2.05 12.53
C ILE A 156 -6.47 -3.44 12.72
N ARG A 157 -6.69 -3.86 13.97
CA ARG A 157 -7.28 -5.16 14.28
C ARG A 157 -8.66 -5.33 13.66
N ALA A 158 -9.52 -4.32 13.78
CA ALA A 158 -10.87 -4.38 13.21
C ALA A 158 -10.85 -4.52 11.69
N VAL A 159 -9.93 -3.84 10.99
CA VAL A 159 -9.73 -4.03 9.55
C VAL A 159 -9.26 -5.45 9.24
N LYS A 160 -8.25 -5.96 9.95
CA LYS A 160 -7.70 -7.30 9.71
C LYS A 160 -8.68 -8.42 10.06
N GLU A 161 -9.54 -8.23 11.04
CA GLU A 161 -10.64 -9.17 11.35
C GLU A 161 -11.71 -9.17 10.25
N ARG A 162 -12.06 -8.00 9.71
CA ARG A 162 -13.08 -7.86 8.67
C ARG A 162 -12.58 -8.31 7.28
N VAL A 163 -11.32 -8.02 6.96
CA VAL A 163 -10.73 -8.24 5.63
C VAL A 163 -9.29 -8.78 5.74
N PRO A 164 -9.10 -10.01 6.23
CA PRO A 164 -7.77 -10.53 6.62
C PRO A 164 -6.74 -10.56 5.48
N GLY A 165 -7.19 -10.72 4.23
CA GLY A 165 -6.30 -10.74 3.06
C GLY A 165 -5.78 -9.36 2.65
N LEU A 166 -6.48 -8.27 2.95
CA LEU A 166 -6.11 -6.92 2.53
C LEU A 166 -4.76 -6.53 3.14
N PHE A 167 -3.79 -6.10 2.31
CA PHE A 167 -2.51 -5.60 2.81
C PHE A 167 -2.70 -4.27 3.53
N LEU A 168 -2.51 -4.23 4.84
CA LEU A 168 -2.60 -3.03 5.65
C LEU A 168 -1.21 -2.49 5.93
N ASN A 169 -0.90 -1.35 5.32
CA ASN A 169 0.33 -0.60 5.56
C ASN A 169 0.07 0.47 6.62
N ALA A 170 0.50 0.24 7.86
CA ALA A 170 0.27 1.17 8.96
C ALA A 170 1.23 2.36 8.85
N ARG A 171 0.68 3.56 8.64
CA ARG A 171 1.44 4.81 8.53
C ARG A 171 1.62 5.45 9.90
N ILE A 172 2.87 5.82 10.19
CA ILE A 172 3.29 6.41 11.46
C ILE A 172 3.80 7.84 11.19
N ASP A 173 3.03 8.84 11.58
CA ASP A 173 3.27 10.25 11.25
C ASP A 173 4.23 10.99 12.20
N THR A 174 4.94 10.25 13.06
CA THR A 174 5.97 10.77 13.98
C THR A 174 7.03 11.67 13.33
N HIS A 175 7.24 11.58 12.02
CA HIS A 175 8.25 12.39 11.30
C HIS A 175 7.64 13.23 10.17
N TRP A 176 6.32 13.30 10.07
CA TRP A 176 5.64 13.94 8.93
C TRP A 176 4.60 15.00 9.33
N LEU A 177 3.71 14.69 10.28
CA LEU A 177 2.64 15.62 10.72
C LEU A 177 2.95 16.29 12.05
N VAL A 178 4.23 16.41 12.40
CA VAL A 178 4.68 17.04 13.64
C VAL A 178 5.74 18.09 13.36
N ASP A 179 5.70 19.19 14.12
CA ASP A 179 6.69 20.28 14.00
C ASP A 179 8.08 19.85 14.49
N ALA A 180 8.11 19.02 15.53
CA ALA A 180 9.32 18.50 16.15
C ALA A 180 9.21 16.96 16.25
N PRO A 181 9.92 16.21 15.40
CA PRO A 181 9.93 14.76 15.47
C PRO A 181 10.40 14.25 16.84
N PRO A 182 9.72 13.27 17.45
CA PRO A 182 10.20 12.63 18.65
C PRO A 182 11.39 11.72 18.32
N PRO A 183 12.11 11.18 19.33
CA PRO A 183 13.12 10.16 19.09
C PRO A 183 12.56 8.95 18.32
N LEU A 184 13.38 8.34 17.47
CA LEU A 184 13.01 7.19 16.63
C LEU A 184 12.42 6.01 17.43
N SER A 185 12.79 5.86 18.70
CA SER A 185 12.22 4.86 19.61
C SER A 185 10.70 4.96 19.77
N VAL A 186 10.13 6.16 19.65
CA VAL A 186 8.67 6.35 19.67
C VAL A 186 8.02 5.76 18.41
N THR A 187 8.65 5.94 17.25
CA THR A 187 8.22 5.32 15.98
C THR A 187 8.30 3.80 16.06
N LEU A 188 9.39 3.27 16.61
CA LEU A 188 9.58 1.82 16.76
C LEU A 188 8.56 1.18 17.71
N ALA A 189 8.25 1.83 18.85
CA ALA A 189 7.22 1.34 19.77
C ALA A 189 5.83 1.33 19.12
N ARG A 190 5.51 2.32 18.27
CA ARG A 190 4.29 2.35 17.47
C ARG A 190 4.28 1.22 16.43
N ALA A 191 5.37 1.03 15.70
CA ALA A 191 5.51 -0.04 14.73
C ALA A 191 5.28 -1.42 15.36
N GLU A 192 5.91 -1.70 16.50
CA GLU A 192 5.69 -2.94 17.27
C GLU A 192 4.20 -3.12 17.63
N THR A 193 3.58 -2.05 18.16
CA THR A 193 2.16 -2.05 18.52
C THR A 193 1.25 -2.34 17.31
N TYR A 194 1.57 -1.79 16.15
CA TYR A 194 0.76 -1.91 14.93
C TYR A 194 0.94 -3.26 14.25
N LEU A 195 2.16 -3.80 14.25
CA LEU A 195 2.44 -5.16 13.80
C LEU A 195 1.75 -6.19 14.69
N ALA A 196 1.79 -6.02 16.02
CA ALA A 196 1.07 -6.88 16.96
C ALA A 196 -0.47 -6.84 16.76
N ALA A 197 -1.00 -5.76 16.18
CA ALA A 197 -2.41 -5.64 15.80
C ALA A 197 -2.74 -6.27 14.44
N GLY A 198 -1.74 -6.68 13.66
CA GLY A 198 -1.89 -7.36 12.38
C GLY A 198 -1.57 -6.54 11.13
N ALA A 199 -0.91 -5.38 11.27
CA ALA A 199 -0.41 -4.64 10.10
C ALA A 199 0.59 -5.50 9.31
N ASP A 200 0.50 -5.46 7.98
CA ASP A 200 1.36 -6.25 7.08
C ASP A 200 2.65 -5.50 6.72
N GLY A 201 2.66 -4.17 6.84
CA GLY A 201 3.81 -3.31 6.60
C GLY A 201 3.74 -2.04 7.42
N ILE A 202 4.89 -1.35 7.53
CA ILE A 202 5.03 -0.09 8.26
C ILE A 202 5.46 1.00 7.29
N PHE A 203 4.81 2.16 7.36
CA PHE A 203 5.16 3.34 6.59
C PHE A 203 5.57 4.49 7.50
N VAL A 204 6.80 4.99 7.34
CA VAL A 204 7.30 6.15 8.09
C VAL A 204 7.68 7.28 7.13
N PRO A 205 6.74 8.17 6.76
CA PRO A 205 7.07 9.35 5.96
C PRO A 205 7.95 10.34 6.74
N GLY A 206 8.78 11.10 6.02
CA GLY A 206 9.59 12.19 6.58
C GLY A 206 10.96 11.81 7.14
N VAL A 207 11.27 10.50 7.26
CA VAL A 207 12.61 10.05 7.66
C VAL A 207 13.58 10.13 6.48
N VAL A 208 14.63 10.94 6.63
CA VAL A 208 15.57 11.28 5.54
C VAL A 208 17.05 10.99 5.84
N ALA A 209 17.40 10.59 7.06
CA ALA A 209 18.77 10.21 7.41
C ALA A 209 18.98 8.71 7.17
N ASP A 210 20.08 8.33 6.51
CA ASP A 210 20.42 6.93 6.20
C ASP A 210 20.50 6.08 7.48
N GLU A 211 21.01 6.65 8.58
CA GLU A 211 21.15 5.99 9.87
C GLU A 211 19.79 5.66 10.49
N ASP A 212 18.84 6.60 10.41
CA ASP A 212 17.48 6.40 10.91
C ASP A 212 16.72 5.38 10.05
N VAL A 213 16.86 5.45 8.71
CA VAL A 213 16.29 4.45 7.80
C VAL A 213 16.87 3.06 8.10
N SER A 214 18.19 2.94 8.25
CA SER A 214 18.85 1.66 8.59
C SER A 214 18.35 1.11 9.92
N SER A 215 18.18 1.99 10.92
CA SER A 215 17.69 1.60 12.24
C SER A 215 16.25 1.10 12.18
N LEU A 216 15.38 1.74 11.38
CA LEU A 216 14.02 1.26 11.13
C LEU A 216 14.02 -0.09 10.43
N VAL A 217 14.81 -0.26 9.36
CA VAL A 217 14.91 -1.53 8.62
C VAL A 217 15.39 -2.67 9.53
N ALA A 218 16.37 -2.41 10.40
CA ALA A 218 16.90 -3.43 11.30
C ALA A 218 15.91 -3.83 12.41
N ALA A 219 15.09 -2.90 12.90
CA ALA A 219 14.22 -3.11 14.05
C ALA A 219 12.78 -3.51 13.70
N VAL A 220 12.29 -3.20 12.49
CA VAL A 220 10.92 -3.51 12.05
C VAL A 220 10.90 -4.86 11.33
N PRO A 221 10.28 -5.92 11.89
CA PRO A 221 10.25 -7.26 11.29
C PRO A 221 9.17 -7.40 10.20
N ALA A 222 9.00 -6.36 9.37
CA ALA A 222 8.00 -6.29 8.31
C ALA A 222 8.50 -5.37 7.17
N PRO A 223 7.90 -5.43 5.95
CA PRO A 223 8.22 -4.51 4.88
C PRO A 223 8.09 -3.04 5.32
N LEU A 224 9.20 -2.30 5.23
CA LEU A 224 9.24 -0.86 5.48
C LEU A 224 8.95 -0.10 4.18
N ASN A 225 7.96 0.79 4.24
CA ASN A 225 7.69 1.81 3.24
C ASN A 225 8.32 3.14 3.64
N ILE A 226 9.01 3.80 2.70
CA ILE A 226 9.51 5.17 2.84
C ILE A 226 8.91 6.06 1.75
N LEU A 227 8.57 7.30 2.12
CA LEU A 227 8.12 8.31 1.16
C LEU A 227 9.33 8.87 0.42
N PHE A 228 9.33 8.76 -0.90
CA PHE A 228 10.41 9.29 -1.72
C PHE A 228 10.47 10.82 -1.63
N ALA A 229 11.64 11.32 -1.24
CA ALA A 229 11.93 12.75 -1.15
C ALA A 229 13.03 13.13 -2.15
N PRO A 230 12.71 13.83 -3.25
CA PRO A 230 13.69 14.26 -4.24
C PRO A 230 14.84 15.05 -3.61
N GLY A 231 16.07 14.75 -4.01
CA GLY A 231 17.28 15.41 -3.50
C GLY A 231 17.73 14.94 -2.11
N ARG A 232 17.01 14.02 -1.45
CA ARG A 232 17.43 13.41 -0.18
C ARG A 232 17.95 12.00 -0.37
N HIS A 233 17.17 11.13 -1.01
CA HIS A 233 17.59 9.77 -1.34
C HIS A 233 17.34 9.45 -2.81
N THR A 234 18.11 8.51 -3.35
CA THR A 234 17.76 7.82 -4.61
C THR A 234 17.01 6.53 -4.29
N VAL A 235 16.27 6.00 -5.27
CA VAL A 235 15.61 4.69 -5.14
C VAL A 235 16.65 3.59 -4.86
N SER A 236 17.80 3.63 -5.54
CA SER A 236 18.92 2.70 -5.29
C SER A 236 19.41 2.79 -3.85
N ARG A 237 19.58 4.00 -3.33
CA ARG A 237 20.07 4.19 -1.96
C ARG A 237 19.10 3.59 -0.93
N LEU A 238 17.80 3.86 -1.08
CA LEU A 238 16.78 3.26 -0.20
C LEU A 238 16.76 1.72 -0.32
N ALA A 239 16.97 1.18 -1.52
CA ALA A 239 17.09 -0.27 -1.73
C ALA A 239 18.29 -0.87 -0.99
N GLU A 240 19.46 -0.23 -1.08
CA GLU A 240 20.69 -0.64 -0.37
C GLU A 240 20.53 -0.63 1.14
N LEU A 241 19.78 0.34 1.68
CA LEU A 241 19.45 0.42 3.10
C LEU A 241 18.46 -0.66 3.55
N GLY A 242 17.86 -1.41 2.61
CA GLY A 242 16.96 -2.53 2.88
C GLY A 242 15.48 -2.17 2.93
N VAL A 243 15.09 -0.96 2.49
CA VAL A 243 13.68 -0.58 2.30
C VAL A 243 13.01 -1.57 1.33
N ARG A 244 11.72 -1.86 1.54
CA ARG A 244 10.96 -2.84 0.72
C ARG A 244 9.83 -2.21 -0.08
N ARG A 245 9.40 -1.00 0.27
CA ARG A 245 8.46 -0.21 -0.52
C ARG A 245 8.89 1.25 -0.54
N ILE A 246 8.79 1.89 -1.69
CA ILE A 246 9.11 3.31 -1.87
C ILE A 246 7.92 3.95 -2.56
N SER A 247 7.14 4.74 -1.82
CA SER A 247 5.97 5.45 -2.35
C SER A 247 6.31 6.88 -2.76
N THR A 248 5.59 7.45 -3.73
CA THR A 248 5.82 8.84 -4.17
C THR A 248 4.93 9.86 -3.46
N GLY A 249 3.86 9.41 -2.79
CA GLY A 249 2.80 10.26 -2.25
C GLY A 249 2.33 11.28 -3.29
N SER A 250 2.09 12.52 -2.88
CA SER A 250 1.64 13.58 -3.76
C SER A 250 2.71 14.19 -4.67
N LEU A 251 3.93 13.65 -4.72
CA LEU A 251 5.01 14.16 -5.57
C LEU A 251 4.57 14.27 -7.04
N LEU A 252 3.98 13.22 -7.59
CA LEU A 252 3.58 13.17 -9.00
C LEU A 252 2.48 14.20 -9.31
N PHE A 253 1.49 14.33 -8.41
CA PHE A 253 0.43 15.33 -8.53
C PHE A 253 1.00 16.75 -8.57
N ARG A 254 1.85 17.10 -7.60
CA ARG A 254 2.49 18.42 -7.53
C ARG A 254 3.36 18.69 -8.76
N THR A 255 4.06 17.67 -9.25
CA THR A 255 4.90 17.76 -10.45
C THR A 255 4.07 18.04 -11.69
N ALA A 256 2.94 17.33 -11.87
CA ALA A 256 2.03 17.54 -12.99
C ALA A 256 1.41 18.96 -12.98
N LEU A 257 1.01 19.46 -11.81
CA LEU A 257 0.54 20.84 -11.67
C LEU A 257 1.63 21.86 -11.98
N GLY A 258 2.85 21.67 -11.47
CA GLY A 258 3.98 22.55 -11.76
C GLY A 258 4.31 22.60 -13.25
N ALA A 259 4.32 21.44 -13.93
CA ALA A 259 4.56 21.36 -15.37
C ALA A 259 3.43 22.03 -16.18
N THR A 260 2.19 21.93 -15.72
CA THR A 260 1.04 22.61 -16.35
C THR A 260 1.19 24.13 -16.26
N LEU A 261 1.55 24.66 -15.10
CA LEU A 261 1.78 26.09 -14.90
C LEU A 261 2.96 26.60 -15.75
N ALA A 262 4.09 25.89 -15.72
CA ALA A 262 5.25 26.26 -16.53
C ALA A 262 4.95 26.25 -18.05
N ALA A 263 4.15 25.29 -18.52
CA ALA A 263 3.71 25.26 -19.90
C ALA A 263 2.79 26.45 -20.25
N ALA A 264 1.86 26.80 -19.36
CA ALA A 264 0.97 27.95 -19.55
C ALA A 264 1.74 29.28 -19.58
N GLU A 265 2.78 29.44 -18.75
CA GLU A 265 3.66 30.62 -18.75
C GLU A 265 4.52 30.73 -20.02
N SER A 266 4.73 29.63 -20.74
CA SER A 266 5.55 29.59 -21.95
C SER A 266 4.81 29.94 -23.25
N VAL A 267 3.48 30.03 -23.20
CA VAL A 267 2.61 30.42 -24.33
C VAL A 267 2.42 31.93 -24.36
#